data_AF-A0A917NW59-F1
#
_entry.id   AF-A0A917NW59-F1
#
_cell.length_a   1.000
_cell.length_b   1.000
_cell.length_c   1.000
_cell.angle_alpha   90.00
_cell.angle_beta   90.00
_cell.angle_gamma   90.00
#
_symmetry.space_group_name_H-M   'P 1'
#
loop_
_entity.id
_entity.type
_entity.pdbx_description
1 polymer ?
#
loop_
_entity_poly.entity_id
_entity_poly.type
_entity_poly.pdbx_seq_one_letter_code
_entity_poly.pdbx_strand_id
1 'polypeptide(L)'
;MSLDTTYWTSVEGPLGLLLLTAGPGGALTSLSVPGQKGGRTVQDDWRRDPGPFRAAEEQLAAYFAGELNAFRLELSTHGTEFRERVWAALDSVPYGATTTYGEIAARIGASRAAVRAVGGAIGANPLLIVRPCHRVIGADGSLTGYAGGLYRKVWLLRREGSLDGQGLSGGSCRTGPGPEEGSALEREGEAAGESAAQPDCRNELPLRDQSLDLGP
;
A
#
# COMPACT_ATOMS: atom_id res chain seq x y z
N MET A 1 -25.64 -5.83 -24.01
CA MET A 1 -24.29 -5.46 -23.55
C MET A 1 -24.33 -5.52 -22.03
N SER A 2 -23.60 -6.43 -21.39
CA SER A 2 -23.59 -6.57 -19.93
C SER A 2 -23.02 -5.29 -19.31
N LEU A 3 -23.82 -4.58 -18.52
CA LEU A 3 -23.51 -3.24 -18.02
C LEU A 3 -22.58 -3.24 -16.80
N ASP A 4 -22.24 -4.41 -16.23
CA ASP A 4 -21.55 -4.50 -14.93
C ASP A 4 -20.34 -5.44 -14.89
N THR A 5 -19.76 -5.80 -16.06
CA THR A 5 -18.61 -6.70 -16.06
C THR A 5 -17.37 -6.00 -15.49
N THR A 6 -16.89 -6.47 -14.32
CA THR A 6 -15.58 -6.10 -13.79
C THR A 6 -14.53 -7.05 -14.33
N TYR A 7 -13.51 -6.49 -14.98
CA TYR A 7 -12.33 -7.23 -15.39
C TYR A 7 -11.26 -7.19 -14.29
N TRP A 8 -10.43 -8.23 -14.20
CA TRP A 8 -9.29 -8.23 -13.31
C TRP A 8 -8.09 -8.99 -13.88
N THR A 9 -6.90 -8.63 -13.39
CA THR A 9 -5.64 -9.36 -13.58
C THR A 9 -4.78 -9.23 -12.34
N SER A 10 -3.67 -9.98 -12.29
CA SER A 10 -2.65 -9.83 -11.26
C SER A 10 -1.28 -9.66 -11.89
N VAL A 11 -0.48 -8.77 -11.31
CA VAL A 11 0.84 -8.38 -11.81
C VAL A 11 1.85 -8.57 -10.68
N GLU A 12 2.91 -9.32 -10.91
CA GLU A 12 3.99 -9.43 -9.94
C GLU A 12 4.85 -8.16 -9.94
N GLY A 13 5.35 -7.78 -8.77
CA GLY A 13 6.27 -6.66 -8.65
C GLY A 13 6.93 -6.58 -7.28
N PRO A 14 7.80 -5.56 -7.07
CA PRO A 14 8.57 -5.41 -5.84
C PRO A 14 7.73 -5.23 -4.56
N LEU A 15 6.44 -4.92 -4.73
CA LEU A 15 5.49 -4.70 -3.64
C LEU A 15 4.56 -5.91 -3.40
N GLY A 16 4.83 -7.03 -4.06
CA GLY A 16 4.06 -8.26 -4.06
C GLY A 16 3.13 -8.39 -5.27
N LEU A 17 2.19 -9.33 -5.20
CA LEU A 17 1.20 -9.58 -6.25
C LEU A 17 0.14 -8.46 -6.27
N LEU A 18 0.22 -7.58 -7.25
CA LEU A 18 -0.69 -6.45 -7.43
C LEU A 18 -1.98 -6.94 -8.08
N LEU A 19 -3.12 -6.64 -7.46
CA LEU A 19 -4.43 -6.90 -8.05
C LEU A 19 -4.92 -5.64 -8.77
N LEU A 20 -5.21 -5.75 -10.06
CA LEU A 20 -5.76 -4.67 -10.86
C LEU A 20 -7.20 -5.01 -11.27
N THR A 21 -8.07 -4.01 -11.25
CA THR A 21 -9.46 -4.14 -11.72
C THR A 21 -9.80 -3.05 -12.72
N ALA A 22 -10.65 -3.35 -13.69
CA ALA A 22 -11.12 -2.41 -14.70
C ALA A 22 -12.63 -2.56 -14.90
N GLY A 23 -13.28 -1.46 -15.27
CA GLY A 23 -14.69 -1.46 -15.64
C GLY A 23 -14.91 -2.00 -17.06
N PRO A 24 -16.17 -2.06 -17.54
CA PRO A 24 -16.51 -2.57 -18.87
C PRO A 24 -15.77 -1.86 -20.02
N GLY A 25 -15.46 -0.57 -19.85
CA GLY A 25 -14.71 0.23 -20.83
C GLY A 25 -13.19 0.06 -20.79
N GLY A 26 -12.65 -0.80 -19.93
CA GLY A 26 -11.21 -1.04 -19.80
C GLY A 26 -10.44 -0.04 -18.92
N ALA A 27 -11.08 1.07 -18.50
CA ALA A 27 -10.49 2.02 -17.56
C ALA A 27 -10.19 1.37 -16.20
N LEU A 28 -9.02 1.67 -15.64
CA LEU A 28 -8.55 1.13 -14.37
C LEU A 28 -9.39 1.69 -13.22
N THR A 29 -9.99 0.80 -12.44
CA THR A 29 -10.85 1.14 -11.30
C THR A 29 -10.17 0.90 -9.96
N SER A 30 -9.18 -0.01 -9.90
CA SER A 30 -8.33 -0.18 -8.72
C SER A 30 -6.97 -0.80 -9.04
N LEU A 31 -6.02 -0.52 -8.15
CA LEU A 31 -4.74 -1.20 -8.01
C LEU A 31 -4.52 -1.44 -6.51
N SER A 32 -4.55 -2.69 -6.10
CA SER A 32 -4.38 -3.11 -4.70
C SER A 32 -3.09 -3.89 -4.48
N VAL A 33 -2.46 -3.70 -3.32
CA VAL A 33 -1.30 -4.51 -2.88
C VAL A 33 -1.74 -5.58 -1.86
N PRO A 34 -0.97 -6.67 -1.67
CA PRO A 34 -1.31 -7.70 -0.69
C PRO A 34 -1.46 -7.16 0.73
N GLY A 35 -2.56 -7.52 1.40
CA GLY A 35 -2.86 -7.11 2.77
C GLY A 35 -3.28 -5.65 2.92
N GLN A 36 -3.60 -4.95 1.82
CA GLN A 36 -4.07 -3.57 1.88
C GLN A 36 -5.35 -3.44 2.70
N LYS A 37 -5.38 -2.48 3.62
CA LYS A 37 -6.62 -2.09 4.31
C LYS A 37 -7.63 -1.55 3.30
N GLY A 38 -8.78 -2.22 3.17
CA GLY A 38 -9.79 -1.86 2.18
C GLY A 38 -9.37 -2.12 0.73
N GLY A 39 -8.36 -2.98 0.52
CA GLY A 39 -8.00 -3.48 -0.81
C GLY A 39 -9.11 -4.35 -1.40
N ARG A 40 -9.12 -4.48 -2.72
CA ARG A 40 -10.06 -5.37 -3.39
C ARG A 40 -9.64 -6.83 -3.24
N THR A 41 -10.64 -7.71 -3.21
CA THR A 41 -10.48 -9.15 -3.33
C THR A 41 -11.26 -9.60 -4.55
N VAL A 42 -10.71 -10.53 -5.32
CA VAL A 42 -11.39 -11.13 -6.48
C VAL A 42 -12.75 -11.68 -6.03
N GLN A 43 -13.78 -11.41 -6.83
CA GLN A 43 -15.14 -11.92 -6.62
C GLN A 43 -15.47 -12.93 -7.74
N ASP A 44 -16.40 -13.84 -7.45
CA ASP A 44 -16.76 -14.94 -8.37
C ASP A 44 -17.41 -14.45 -9.68
N ASP A 45 -18.04 -13.28 -9.65
CA ASP A 45 -18.71 -12.65 -10.79
C ASP A 45 -17.76 -11.80 -11.65
N TRP A 46 -16.49 -11.65 -11.26
CA TRP A 46 -15.51 -10.90 -12.03
C TRP A 46 -14.85 -11.76 -13.09
N ARG A 47 -14.57 -11.15 -14.23
CA ARG A 47 -13.93 -11.83 -15.36
C ARG A 47 -12.43 -11.58 -15.33
N ARG A 48 -11.64 -12.65 -15.22
CA ARG A 48 -10.19 -12.56 -15.40
C ARG A 48 -9.87 -12.29 -16.87
N ASP A 49 -9.22 -11.16 -17.15
CA ASP A 49 -8.80 -10.79 -18.50
C ASP A 49 -7.61 -9.80 -18.40
N PRO A 50 -6.38 -10.21 -18.78
CA PRO A 50 -5.23 -9.30 -18.81
C PRO A 50 -5.30 -8.24 -19.92
N GLY A 51 -6.14 -8.43 -20.93
CA GLY A 51 -6.19 -7.60 -22.13
C GLY A 51 -6.33 -6.09 -21.85
N PRO A 52 -7.29 -5.65 -21.02
CA PRO A 52 -7.46 -4.25 -20.64
C PRO A 52 -6.30 -3.64 -19.85
N PHE A 53 -5.42 -4.46 -19.26
CA PHE A 53 -4.40 -4.01 -18.31
C PHE A 53 -2.99 -3.89 -18.91
N ARG A 54 -2.78 -4.24 -20.19
CA ARG A 54 -1.45 -4.21 -20.82
C ARG A 54 -0.70 -2.89 -20.62
N ALA A 55 -1.37 -1.76 -20.84
CA ALA A 55 -0.76 -0.45 -20.64
C ALA A 55 -0.39 -0.18 -19.16
N ALA A 56 -1.20 -0.67 -18.22
CA ALA A 56 -0.90 -0.55 -16.80
C ALA A 56 0.28 -1.45 -16.38
N GLU A 57 0.33 -2.68 -16.89
CA GLU A 57 1.43 -3.63 -16.69
C GLU A 57 2.77 -3.04 -17.17
N GLU A 58 2.80 -2.55 -18.41
CA GLU A 58 3.99 -1.91 -19.00
C GLU A 58 4.47 -0.70 -18.20
N GLN A 59 3.54 0.18 -17.82
CA GLN A 59 3.89 1.39 -17.07
C GLN A 59 4.29 1.11 -15.63
N LEU A 60 3.71 0.09 -14.98
CA LEU A 60 4.14 -0.36 -13.65
C LEU A 60 5.55 -0.93 -13.70
N ALA A 61 5.85 -1.76 -14.71
CA ALA A 61 7.20 -2.28 -14.91
C ALA A 61 8.22 -1.14 -15.09
N ALA A 62 7.95 -0.18 -15.98
CA ALA A 62 8.81 0.99 -16.20
C ALA A 62 8.94 1.87 -14.92
N TYR A 63 7.84 2.06 -14.18
CA TYR A 63 7.84 2.80 -12.92
C TYR A 63 8.70 2.11 -11.87
N PHE A 64 8.67 0.78 -11.77
CA PHE A 64 9.51 0.04 -10.85
C PHE A 64 10.97 -0.03 -11.31
N ALA A 65 11.26 0.00 -12.61
CA ALA A 65 12.60 -0.10 -13.18
C ALA A 65 13.44 1.19 -13.10
N GLY A 66 12.87 2.35 -13.42
CA GLY A 66 13.59 3.63 -13.31
C GLY A 66 13.04 4.70 -14.21
N GLU A 67 12.16 4.28 -15.11
CA GLU A 67 12.09 4.79 -16.46
C GLU A 67 10.82 5.61 -16.67
N LEU A 68 9.87 5.51 -15.74
CA LEU A 68 8.61 6.23 -15.77
C LEU A 68 8.40 7.02 -14.48
N ASN A 69 8.11 8.32 -14.65
CA ASN A 69 7.80 9.24 -13.56
C ASN A 69 6.32 9.66 -13.52
N ALA A 70 5.55 9.40 -14.58
CA ALA A 70 4.14 9.78 -14.67
C ALA A 70 3.32 8.72 -15.40
N PHE A 71 2.26 8.23 -14.75
CA PHE A 71 1.32 7.31 -15.36
C PHE A 71 0.39 8.03 -16.34
N ARG A 72 0.14 7.40 -17.49
CA ARG A 72 -0.83 7.82 -18.50
C ARG A 72 -1.80 6.68 -18.71
N LEU A 73 -2.76 6.56 -17.80
CA LEU A 73 -3.76 5.50 -17.78
C LEU A 73 -5.15 6.13 -17.71
N GLU A 74 -6.12 5.49 -18.34
CA GLU A 74 -7.53 5.84 -18.15
C GLU A 74 -7.99 5.34 -16.79
N LEU A 75 -8.45 6.24 -15.93
CA LEU A 75 -8.85 5.95 -14.56
C LEU A 75 -10.36 6.18 -14.40
N SER A 76 -11.06 5.23 -13.81
CA SER A 76 -12.48 5.36 -13.46
C SER A 76 -12.67 5.05 -11.99
N THR A 77 -12.49 6.05 -11.13
CA THR A 77 -12.77 5.90 -9.69
C THR A 77 -14.20 6.30 -9.34
N HIS A 78 -14.73 5.66 -8.30
CA HIS A 78 -16.06 5.92 -7.79
C HIS A 78 -15.99 6.16 -6.28
N GLY A 79 -15.86 7.42 -5.89
CA GLY A 79 -15.91 7.90 -4.52
C GLY A 79 -17.04 8.90 -4.29
N THR A 80 -17.18 9.36 -3.05
CA THR A 80 -17.99 10.56 -2.77
C THR A 80 -17.33 11.78 -3.40
N GLU A 81 -18.08 12.85 -3.67
CA GLU A 81 -17.52 14.10 -4.22
C GLU A 81 -16.32 14.61 -3.41
N PHE A 82 -16.37 14.48 -2.08
CA PHE A 82 -15.24 14.83 -1.22
C PHE A 82 -14.00 13.97 -1.47
N ARG A 83 -14.17 12.65 -1.65
CA ARG A 83 -13.06 11.74 -1.98
C ARG A 83 -12.48 12.07 -3.35
N GLU A 84 -13.31 12.26 -4.36
CA GLU A 84 -12.85 12.60 -5.71
C GLU A 84 -12.03 13.90 -5.71
N ARG A 85 -12.44 14.94 -4.96
CA ARG A 85 -11.65 16.17 -4.81
C ARG A 85 -10.30 15.92 -4.12
N VAL A 86 -10.29 15.15 -3.03
CA VAL A 86 -9.04 14.78 -2.33
C VAL A 86 -8.11 14.01 -3.27
N TRP A 87 -8.67 13.08 -4.02
CA TRP A 87 -7.95 12.21 -4.94
C TRP A 87 -7.36 12.99 -6.13
N ALA A 88 -8.12 13.91 -6.72
CA ALA A 88 -7.59 14.84 -7.73
C ALA A 88 -6.44 15.69 -7.18
N ALA A 89 -6.52 16.12 -5.91
CA ALA A 89 -5.42 16.84 -5.26
C ALA A 89 -4.18 15.95 -5.06
N LEU A 90 -4.34 14.64 -4.81
CA LEU A 90 -3.21 13.70 -4.78
C LEU A 90 -2.56 13.54 -6.14
N ASP A 91 -3.37 13.43 -7.20
CA ASP A 91 -2.87 13.24 -8.58
C ASP A 91 -2.00 14.43 -9.05
N SER A 92 -2.15 15.61 -8.42
CA SER A 92 -1.30 16.78 -8.67
C SER A 92 0.07 16.76 -7.98
N VAL A 93 0.36 15.81 -7.08
CA VAL A 93 1.64 15.74 -6.36
C VAL A 93 2.70 15.10 -7.28
N PRO A 94 3.77 15.82 -7.68
CA PRO A 94 4.76 15.30 -8.63
C PRO A 94 5.56 14.11 -8.10
N TYR A 95 6.12 13.32 -9.03
CA TYR A 95 7.12 12.30 -8.72
C TYR A 95 8.34 12.91 -8.02
N GLY A 96 8.87 12.22 -7.01
CA GLY A 96 10.05 12.69 -6.25
C GLY A 96 9.77 13.83 -5.28
N ALA A 97 8.51 14.25 -5.15
CA ALA A 97 8.08 15.25 -4.18
C ALA A 97 7.18 14.63 -3.10
N THR A 98 7.14 15.29 -1.94
CA THR A 98 6.19 14.98 -0.87
C THR A 98 5.30 16.18 -0.57
N THR A 99 4.15 15.92 0.03
CA THR A 99 3.22 16.94 0.53
C THR A 99 2.71 16.53 1.91
N THR A 100 2.05 17.45 2.61
CA THR A 100 1.44 17.14 3.92
C THR A 100 -0.07 16.97 3.83
N TYR A 101 -0.66 16.28 4.81
CA TYR A 101 -2.12 16.20 4.93
C TYR A 101 -2.80 17.58 4.98
N GLY A 102 -2.14 18.55 5.62
CA GLY A 102 -2.63 19.93 5.70
C GLY A 102 -2.62 20.65 4.36
N GLU A 103 -1.58 20.44 3.55
CA GLU A 103 -1.49 20.99 2.19
C GLU A 103 -2.56 20.41 1.26
N ILE A 104 -2.83 19.10 1.33
CA ILE A 104 -3.95 18.50 0.58
C ILE A 104 -5.28 19.11 1.01
N ALA A 105 -5.51 19.29 2.32
CA ALA A 105 -6.71 19.94 2.81
C ALA A 105 -6.85 21.38 2.28
N ALA A 106 -5.76 22.15 2.27
CA ALA A 106 -5.73 23.51 1.73
C ALA A 106 -6.03 23.54 0.22
N ARG A 107 -5.47 22.62 -0.58
CA ARG A 107 -5.69 22.54 -2.04
C ARG A 107 -7.15 22.34 -2.41
N ILE A 108 -7.93 21.63 -1.59
CA ILE A 108 -9.35 21.39 -1.83
C ILE A 108 -10.28 22.39 -1.12
N GLY A 109 -9.72 23.44 -0.50
CA GLY A 109 -10.48 24.43 0.27
C GLY A 109 -11.10 23.90 1.57
N ALA A 110 -10.59 22.79 2.11
CA ALA A 110 -11.09 22.23 3.35
C ALA A 110 -10.47 22.93 4.57
N SER A 111 -11.26 23.08 5.64
CA SER A 111 -10.77 23.68 6.88
C SER A 111 -9.75 22.77 7.59
N ARG A 112 -8.93 23.35 8.47
CA ARG A 112 -7.97 22.59 9.28
C ARG A 112 -8.64 21.50 10.13
N ALA A 113 -9.88 21.72 10.57
CA ALA A 113 -10.65 20.72 11.32
C ALA A 113 -10.97 19.46 10.47
N ALA A 114 -11.00 19.58 9.15
CA ALA A 114 -11.28 18.49 8.21
C ALA A 114 -10.05 17.63 7.86
N VAL A 115 -8.85 17.93 8.38
CA VAL A 115 -7.62 17.17 8.07
C VAL A 115 -7.74 15.67 8.38
N ARG A 116 -8.46 15.31 9.45
CA ARG A 116 -8.75 13.89 9.75
C ARG A 116 -9.62 13.23 8.68
N ALA A 117 -10.64 13.93 8.18
CA ALA A 117 -11.49 13.43 7.11
C ALA A 117 -10.70 13.30 5.78
N VAL A 118 -9.80 14.25 5.49
CA VAL A 118 -8.86 14.16 4.37
C VAL A 118 -7.98 12.92 4.50
N GLY A 119 -7.41 12.65 5.68
CA GLY A 119 -6.64 11.42 5.93
C GLY A 119 -7.43 10.15 5.65
N GLY A 120 -8.71 10.10 6.04
CA GLY A 120 -9.62 9.00 5.72
C GLY A 120 -9.88 8.85 4.22
N ALA A 121 -10.08 9.96 3.49
CA ALA A 121 -10.25 9.94 2.04
C ALA A 121 -8.98 9.50 1.29
N ILE A 122 -7.81 9.93 1.73
CA ILE A 122 -6.51 9.47 1.21
C ILE A 122 -6.34 7.97 1.44
N GLY A 123 -6.67 7.48 2.64
CA GLY A 123 -6.62 6.06 2.97
C GLY A 123 -7.59 5.19 2.18
N ALA A 124 -8.68 5.78 1.67
CA ALA A 124 -9.67 5.11 0.83
C ALA A 124 -9.28 5.10 -0.66
N ASN A 125 -8.07 5.54 -1.03
CA ASN A 125 -7.58 5.52 -2.41
C ASN A 125 -7.65 4.09 -3.00
N PRO A 126 -8.42 3.87 -4.09
CA PRO A 126 -8.50 2.56 -4.74
C PRO A 126 -7.32 2.27 -5.68
N LEU A 127 -6.52 3.27 -6.06
CA LEU A 127 -5.46 3.19 -7.05
C LEU A 127 -4.10 3.41 -6.38
N LEU A 128 -3.62 2.47 -5.57
CA LEU A 128 -2.30 2.61 -4.96
C LEU A 128 -1.22 2.71 -6.06
N ILE A 129 -0.10 3.38 -5.74
CA ILE A 129 1.04 3.63 -6.64
C ILE A 129 0.70 4.66 -7.74
N VAL A 130 -0.34 4.40 -8.53
CA VAL A 130 -0.80 5.27 -9.63
C VAL A 130 -1.31 6.60 -9.09
N ARG A 131 -2.23 6.57 -8.12
CA ARG A 131 -2.62 7.75 -7.35
C ARG A 131 -1.70 7.86 -6.13
N PRO A 132 -0.86 8.90 -6.02
CA PRO A 132 0.34 8.86 -5.19
C PRO A 132 0.07 9.20 -3.71
N CYS A 133 -0.81 8.44 -3.05
CA CYS A 133 -1.11 8.64 -1.63
C CYS A 133 0.10 8.36 -0.70
N HIS A 134 1.12 7.62 -1.17
CA HIS A 134 2.39 7.43 -0.46
C HIS A 134 3.21 8.72 -0.34
N ARG A 135 2.99 9.73 -1.20
CA ARG A 135 3.67 11.03 -1.16
C ARG A 135 3.16 11.98 -0.07
N VAL A 136 2.08 11.62 0.63
CA VAL A 136 1.53 12.44 1.73
C VAL A 136 2.16 12.02 3.06
N ILE A 137 2.76 12.97 3.79
CA ILE A 137 3.46 12.73 5.06
C ILE A 137 2.94 13.66 6.17
N GLY A 138 3.36 13.39 7.41
CA GLY A 138 3.12 14.31 8.54
C GLY A 138 3.81 15.65 8.34
N ALA A 139 3.26 16.72 8.92
CA ALA A 139 3.88 18.05 8.84
C ALA A 139 5.23 18.14 9.56
N ASP A 140 5.50 17.20 10.46
CA ASP A 140 6.77 16.99 11.16
C ASP A 140 7.75 16.09 10.38
N GLY A 141 7.40 15.70 9.15
CA GLY A 141 8.17 14.75 8.34
C GLY A 141 7.90 13.29 8.66
N SER A 142 7.00 12.97 9.60
CA SER A 142 6.72 11.59 9.98
C SER A 142 6.07 10.79 8.84
N LEU A 143 6.60 9.58 8.62
CA LEU A 143 6.00 8.60 7.73
C LEU A 143 4.96 7.81 8.52
N THR A 144 3.72 8.30 8.51
CA THR A 144 2.57 7.60 9.09
C THR A 144 1.56 7.29 8.01
N GLY A 145 0.70 6.29 8.25
CA GLY A 145 -0.47 6.01 7.42
C GLY A 145 -0.18 5.63 5.96
N TYR A 146 -0.37 4.37 5.62
CA TYR A 146 -0.47 3.92 4.24
C TYR A 146 -1.32 2.65 4.19
N ALA A 147 -2.33 2.62 3.30
CA ALA A 147 -3.26 1.50 3.23
C ALA A 147 -2.54 0.17 2.91
N GLY A 148 -1.45 0.23 2.14
CA GLY A 148 -0.60 -0.92 1.80
C GLY A 148 0.50 -1.26 2.81
N GLY A 149 0.53 -0.59 3.98
CA GLY A 149 1.56 -0.80 5.00
C GLY A 149 2.82 0.08 4.84
N LEU A 150 3.41 0.47 5.98
CA LEU A 150 4.46 1.49 6.02
C LEU A 150 5.71 1.11 5.21
N TYR A 151 6.09 -0.16 5.18
CA TYR A 151 7.26 -0.62 4.45
C TYR A 151 7.16 -0.31 2.93
N ARG A 152 5.97 -0.46 2.34
CA ARG A 152 5.73 -0.15 0.92
C ARG A 152 5.81 1.34 0.65
N LYS A 153 5.28 2.16 1.56
CA LYS A 153 5.40 3.63 1.47
C LYS A 153 6.86 4.06 1.48
N VAL A 154 7.67 3.52 2.38
CA VAL A 154 9.12 3.79 2.42
C VAL A 154 9.80 3.34 1.14
N TRP A 155 9.49 2.14 0.65
CA TRP A 155 10.04 1.63 -0.60
C TRP A 155 9.73 2.56 -1.79
N LEU A 156 8.46 2.96 -1.95
CA LEU A 156 8.02 3.86 -3.02
C LEU A 156 8.71 5.22 -2.92
N LEU A 157 8.76 5.83 -1.74
CA LEU A 157 9.40 7.12 -1.57
C LEU A 157 10.91 7.08 -1.84
N ARG A 158 11.62 6.03 -1.42
CA ARG A 158 13.03 5.82 -1.81
C ARG A 158 13.16 5.63 -3.32
N ARG A 159 12.25 4.85 -3.90
CA ARG A 159 12.27 4.58 -5.34
C ARG A 159 12.15 5.86 -6.17
N GLU A 160 11.42 6.85 -5.65
CA GLU A 160 11.25 8.17 -6.24
C GLU A 160 12.34 9.18 -5.86
N GLY A 161 13.30 8.81 -4.99
CA GLY A 161 14.36 9.70 -4.49
C GLY A 161 13.91 10.67 -3.39
N SER A 162 12.67 10.55 -2.90
CA SER A 162 12.09 11.46 -1.91
C SER A 162 12.63 11.29 -0.49
N LEU A 163 13.33 10.17 -0.20
CA LEU A 163 13.88 9.88 1.14
C LEU A 163 15.42 9.86 1.19
N ASP A 164 16.12 9.87 0.07
CA ASP A 164 17.57 9.61 0.05
C ASP A 164 18.44 10.87 0.25
N GLY A 165 17.86 11.94 0.79
CA GLY A 165 18.56 13.19 1.12
C GLY A 165 18.22 13.79 2.49
N GLN A 166 17.43 13.09 3.32
CA GLN A 166 17.02 13.57 4.64
C GLN A 166 17.36 12.47 5.65
N GLY A 167 18.30 12.75 6.55
CA GLY A 167 18.54 11.94 7.73
C GLY A 167 17.29 11.91 8.61
N LEU A 168 16.35 11.03 8.31
CA LEU A 168 15.21 10.76 9.17
C LEU A 168 15.73 9.90 10.33
N SER A 169 16.06 10.57 11.43
CA SER A 169 16.25 9.94 12.74
C SER A 169 15.09 8.98 13.00
N GLY A 170 15.42 7.71 13.21
CA GLY A 170 14.47 6.61 13.31
C GLY A 170 13.27 6.95 14.17
N GLY A 171 12.11 7.09 13.53
CA GLY A 171 10.84 6.91 14.20
C GLY A 171 10.77 5.48 14.68
N SER A 172 11.13 5.28 15.96
CA SER A 172 10.95 4.03 16.70
C SER A 172 9.64 3.37 16.28
N CYS A 173 9.74 2.18 15.71
CA CYS A 173 8.63 1.25 15.66
C CYS A 173 8.21 1.01 17.12
N ARG A 174 7.21 1.76 17.59
CA ARG A 174 6.57 1.49 18.87
C ARG A 174 5.76 0.21 18.66
N THR A 175 6.40 -0.94 18.92
CA THR A 175 5.69 -2.11 19.39
C THR A 175 4.90 -1.66 20.61
N GLY A 176 3.58 -1.79 20.56
CA GLY A 176 2.72 -1.43 21.70
C GLY A 176 3.16 -2.17 22.96
N PRO A 177 2.89 -1.62 24.16
CA PRO A 177 3.12 -2.34 25.39
C PRO A 177 2.34 -3.65 25.36
N GLY A 178 3.00 -4.75 25.73
CA GLY A 178 2.34 -6.02 25.98
C GLY A 178 1.22 -5.86 27.01
N PRO A 179 0.26 -6.81 27.06
CA PRO A 179 -0.86 -6.71 27.98
C PRO A 179 -0.34 -6.59 29.42
N GLU A 180 -0.66 -5.48 30.07
CA GLU A 180 -0.50 -5.31 31.50
C GLU A 180 -1.49 -6.24 32.21
N GLU A 181 -0.96 -7.20 32.97
CA GLU A 181 -1.73 -8.05 33.87
C GLU A 181 -2.23 -7.20 35.05
N GLY A 182 -3.47 -6.76 34.93
CA GLY A 182 -4.23 -6.21 36.04
C GLY A 182 -4.73 -7.34 36.95
N SER A 183 -4.31 -7.29 38.21
CA SER A 183 -4.77 -8.12 39.32
C SER A 183 -6.28 -8.04 39.55
N ALA A 184 -6.99 -9.17 39.53
CA ALA A 184 -8.16 -9.42 40.37
C ALA A 184 -8.57 -10.91 40.32
N LEU A 185 -8.15 -11.65 41.35
CA LEU A 185 -8.94 -12.63 42.11
C LEU A 185 -9.96 -13.52 41.34
N GLU A 186 -9.56 -14.75 40.98
CA GLU A 186 -10.49 -15.87 40.81
C GLU A 186 -10.10 -17.04 41.72
N ARG A 187 -11.11 -17.56 42.43
CA ARG A 187 -11.04 -18.79 43.22
C ARG A 187 -11.33 -19.98 42.29
N GLU A 188 -10.39 -20.92 42.31
CA GLU A 188 -10.54 -22.39 42.33
C GLU A 188 -11.49 -23.08 41.33
N GLY A 189 -10.92 -23.99 40.52
CA GLY A 189 -11.68 -24.99 39.78
C GLY A 189 -10.90 -25.76 38.70
N GLU A 190 -9.98 -26.63 39.13
CA GLU A 190 -9.63 -27.97 38.60
C GLU A 190 -9.51 -28.27 37.06
N ALA A 191 -8.36 -28.90 36.75
CA ALA A 191 -8.11 -30.00 35.80
C ALA A 191 -7.64 -29.74 34.34
N ALA A 192 -6.39 -30.21 34.12
CA ALA A 192 -5.80 -30.90 32.95
C ALA A 192 -5.99 -30.28 31.55
N GLY A 193 -4.95 -29.90 30.79
CA GLY A 193 -3.70 -30.62 30.54
C GLY A 193 -3.71 -31.07 29.08
N GLU A 194 -2.98 -30.36 28.19
CA GLU A 194 -2.12 -30.91 27.13
C GLU A 194 -1.53 -29.70 26.33
N SER A 195 -0.20 -29.64 26.28
CA SER A 195 0.59 -28.57 25.70
C SER A 195 0.88 -28.85 24.21
N ALA A 196 0.63 -27.87 23.34
CA ALA A 196 1.16 -27.83 21.98
C ALA A 196 1.69 -26.41 21.68
N ALA A 197 2.99 -26.24 21.88
CA ALA A 197 3.74 -25.04 21.51
C ALA A 197 3.79 -24.87 19.98
N GLN A 198 3.49 -23.66 19.50
CA GLN A 198 3.72 -23.25 18.11
C GLN A 198 5.16 -22.71 17.93
N PRO A 199 5.78 -22.93 16.75
CA PRO A 199 7.21 -22.74 16.56
C PRO A 199 7.65 -21.28 16.41
N ASP A 200 8.78 -20.97 17.06
CA ASP A 200 9.55 -19.72 17.04
C ASP A 200 10.26 -19.54 15.68
N CYS A 201 9.87 -18.51 14.91
CA CYS A 201 10.52 -18.13 13.67
C CYS A 201 11.80 -17.34 13.96
N ARG A 202 12.88 -18.04 14.33
CA ARG A 202 14.24 -17.50 14.34
C ARG A 202 15.06 -18.04 13.16
N ASN A 203 15.20 -17.17 12.17
CA ASN A 203 16.46 -16.86 11.47
C ASN A 203 17.45 -18.01 11.21
N GLU A 204 17.37 -18.66 10.05
CA GLU A 204 18.50 -19.40 9.47
C GLU A 204 18.63 -19.08 7.96
N LEU A 205 19.66 -18.30 7.63
CA LEU A 205 20.25 -18.21 6.30
C LEU A 205 21.21 -19.39 6.15
N PRO A 206 21.11 -20.25 5.11
CA PRO A 206 22.17 -21.21 4.86
C PRO A 206 23.36 -20.52 4.20
N LEU A 207 24.50 -20.73 4.85
CA LEU A 207 25.85 -20.38 4.43
C LEU A 207 26.18 -20.98 3.05
N ARG A 208 26.98 -20.21 2.30
CA ARG A 208 27.66 -20.63 1.07
C ARG A 208 28.54 -21.84 1.36
N ASP A 209 28.40 -22.90 0.57
CA ASP A 209 29.45 -23.91 0.44
C ASP A 209 30.29 -23.56 -0.81
N GLN A 210 31.56 -23.25 -0.56
CA GLN A 210 32.62 -23.15 -1.56
C GLN A 210 33.66 -24.20 -1.18
N SER A 211 33.82 -25.22 -2.03
CA SER A 211 34.97 -26.12 -2.23
C SER A 211 34.42 -27.44 -2.78
N LEU A 212 34.95 -28.16 -3.76
CA LEU A 212 36.12 -28.16 -4.63
C LEU A 212 35.79 -29.27 -5.66
N ASP A 213 36.09 -29.11 -6.95
CA ASP A 213 36.70 -30.24 -7.66
C ASP A 213 37.54 -29.79 -8.85
N LEU A 214 38.75 -30.34 -8.91
CA LEU A 214 39.87 -30.02 -9.78
C LEU A 214 40.13 -31.21 -10.70
N GLY A 215 39.75 -31.10 -11.97
CA GLY A 215 40.32 -31.86 -13.10
C GLY A 215 40.38 -33.40 -12.95
N PRO A 216 41.11 -34.10 -13.83
CA PRO A 216 41.98 -33.64 -14.92
C PRO A 216 41.26 -33.28 -16.23
#